data_AF-A0A7D8YZ07-F1
#
_entry.id   AF-A0A7D8YZ07-F1
#
_cell.length_a   1.000
_cell.length_b   1.000
_cell.length_c   1.000
_cell.angle_alpha   90.00
_cell.angle_beta   90.00
_cell.angle_gamma   90.00
#
_symmetry.space_group_name_H-M   'P 1'
#
loop_
_entity.id
_entity.type
_entity.pdbx_description
1 polymer ?
#
loop_
_entity_poly.entity_id
_entity_poly.type
_entity_poly.pdbx_seq_one_letter_code
_entity_poly.pdbx_strand_id
1 'polypeptide(L)'
;MLPFEKRYQESIDSGTLCGVALSAESRNGHFKYRNALGFRSLRAGKSDLPMQLDTILWIASCTKLMTMISALQCVERGLVGLDDDVSLILPEVDKYGVLTGFDESTGEPTLVPKRSIITLR
;
A
#
# COMPACT_ATOMS: atom_id res chain seq x y z
N MET A 1 -11.94 16.26 24.05
CA MET A 1 -10.98 15.53 23.20
C MET A 1 -10.22 14.56 24.10
N LEU A 2 -10.14 13.28 23.71
CA LEU A 2 -9.43 12.25 24.48
C LEU A 2 -7.91 12.50 24.46
N PRO A 3 -7.12 12.00 25.44
CA PRO A 3 -5.66 12.17 25.44
C PRO A 3 -4.98 11.70 24.16
N PHE A 4 -5.52 10.65 23.52
CA PHE A 4 -5.07 10.14 22.24
C PHE A 4 -5.29 11.15 21.09
N GLU A 5 -6.49 11.71 20.98
CA GLU A 5 -6.85 12.70 19.97
C GLU A 5 -6.07 14.00 20.14
N LYS A 6 -5.80 14.39 21.39
CA LYS A 6 -5.05 15.61 21.71
C LYS A 6 -3.66 15.61 21.06
N ARG A 7 -2.98 14.46 21.02
CA ARG A 7 -1.66 14.32 20.38
C ARG A 7 -1.71 14.60 18.86
N TYR A 8 -2.78 14.17 18.20
CA TYR A 8 -2.98 14.47 16.78
C TYR A 8 -3.31 15.94 16.58
N GLN A 9 -4.14 16.53 17.44
CA GLN A 9 -4.43 17.96 17.38
C GLN A 9 -3.16 18.80 17.56
N GLU A 10 -2.31 18.49 18.55
CA GLU A 10 -1.01 19.15 18.75
C GLU A 10 -0.08 18.99 17.52
N SER A 11 -0.12 17.83 16.84
CA SER A 11 0.64 17.59 15.61
C SER A 11 0.11 18.39 14.41
N ILE A 12 -1.20 18.67 14.39
CA ILE A 12 -1.84 19.52 13.38
C ILE A 12 -1.52 20.99 13.65
N ASP A 13 -1.67 21.43 14.90
CA ASP A 13 -1.42 22.81 15.34
C ASP A 13 0.04 23.22 15.12
N SER A 14 0.98 22.27 15.30
CA SER A 14 2.42 22.46 15.02
C SER A 14 2.80 22.37 13.54
N GLY A 15 1.86 22.03 12.65
CA GLY A 15 2.10 21.89 11.21
C GLY A 15 2.81 20.60 10.79
N THR A 16 3.02 19.65 11.71
CA THR A 16 3.62 18.34 11.40
C THR A 16 2.69 17.50 10.54
N LEU A 17 1.39 17.53 10.85
CA LEU A 17 0.34 16.88 10.06
C LEU A 17 -0.61 17.94 9.49
N CYS A 18 -1.08 17.73 8.26
CA CYS A 18 -2.17 18.55 7.72
C CYS A 18 -3.52 18.15 8.34
N GLY A 19 -3.75 16.85 8.47
CA GLY A 19 -4.94 16.25 9.03
C GLY A 19 -4.81 14.73 9.08
N VAL A 20 -5.74 14.06 9.76
CA VAL A 20 -5.72 12.61 9.96
C VAL A 20 -7.13 12.06 10.00
N ALA A 21 -7.32 10.85 9.48
CA ALA A 21 -8.51 10.03 9.68
C ALA A 21 -8.11 8.77 10.46
N LEU A 22 -8.84 8.47 11.53
CA LEU A 22 -8.60 7.38 12.47
C LEU A 22 -9.83 6.48 12.49
N SER A 23 -9.65 5.16 12.41
CA SER A 23 -10.75 4.20 12.47
C SER A 23 -10.29 2.92 13.16
N ALA A 24 -11.10 2.43 14.10
CA ALA A 24 -10.91 1.15 14.76
C ALA A 24 -12.27 0.52 15.06
N GLU A 25 -12.41 -0.78 14.83
CA GLU A 25 -13.68 -1.50 14.99
C GLU A 25 -13.39 -2.95 15.41
N SER A 26 -14.14 -3.45 16.39
CA SER A 26 -14.07 -4.86 16.80
C SER A 26 -14.87 -5.75 15.86
N ARG A 27 -14.47 -7.03 15.71
CA ARG A 27 -15.17 -8.01 14.87
C ARG A 27 -16.67 -8.14 15.16
N ASN A 28 -17.09 -8.03 16.42
CA ASN A 28 -18.49 -8.14 16.83
C ASN A 28 -19.25 -6.80 16.80
N GLY A 29 -18.59 -5.71 16.41
CA GLY A 29 -19.20 -4.36 16.34
C GLY A 29 -19.46 -3.68 17.68
N HIS A 30 -19.15 -4.30 18.83
CA HIS A 30 -19.40 -3.70 20.15
C HIS A 30 -18.54 -2.46 20.39
N PHE A 31 -17.33 -2.47 19.84
CA PHE A 31 -16.43 -1.32 19.83
C PHE A 31 -16.34 -0.75 18.42
N LYS A 32 -16.58 0.55 18.31
CA LYS A 32 -16.39 1.34 17.09
C LYS A 32 -15.90 2.73 17.45
N TYR A 33 -14.76 3.10 16.89
CA TYR A 33 -14.16 4.42 17.02
C TYR A 33 -13.81 4.94 15.63
N ARG A 34 -14.27 6.15 15.31
CA ARG A 34 -13.91 6.84 14.07
C ARG A 34 -13.78 8.33 14.37
N ASN A 35 -12.71 8.95 13.93
CA ASN A 35 -12.50 10.38 14.09
C ASN A 35 -11.67 10.94 12.92
N ALA A 36 -11.92 12.18 12.53
CA ALA A 36 -11.15 12.91 11.53
C ALA A 36 -10.81 14.30 12.08
N LEU A 37 -9.54 14.70 11.97
CA LEU A 37 -9.02 15.96 12.53
C LEU A 37 -8.21 16.70 11.47
N GLY A 38 -8.22 18.03 11.56
CA GLY A 38 -7.45 18.90 10.67
C GLY A 38 -8.04 19.01 9.27
N PHE A 39 -7.15 19.21 8.29
CA PHE A 39 -7.52 19.57 6.92
C PHE A 39 -6.98 18.54 5.93
N ARG A 40 -7.57 18.51 4.73
CA ARG A 40 -7.11 17.61 3.65
C ARG A 40 -6.04 18.21 2.74
N SER A 41 -5.70 19.49 2.91
CA SER A 41 -4.68 20.18 2.10
C SER A 41 -4.10 21.37 2.83
N LEU A 42 -2.81 21.63 2.63
CA LEU A 42 -2.13 22.87 3.05
C LEU A 42 -2.07 23.92 1.94
N ARG A 43 -2.63 23.64 0.76
CA ARG A 43 -2.59 24.57 -0.38
C ARG A 43 -3.38 25.83 -0.05
N ALA A 44 -2.78 27.00 -0.27
CA ALA A 44 -3.44 28.29 -0.10
C ALA A 44 -4.78 28.35 -0.87
N GLY A 45 -5.84 28.81 -0.19
CA GLY A 45 -7.22 28.81 -0.72
C GLY A 45 -7.92 27.45 -0.72
N LYS A 46 -7.27 26.40 -0.20
CA LYS A 46 -7.83 25.06 0.04
C LYS A 46 -7.53 24.52 1.44
N SER A 47 -6.89 25.33 2.28
CA SER A 47 -6.60 25.07 3.69
C SER A 47 -7.86 24.87 4.53
N ASP A 48 -9.01 25.32 4.05
CA ASP A 48 -10.25 25.34 4.83
C ASP A 48 -11.09 24.09 4.60
N LEU A 49 -10.58 23.13 3.81
CA LEU A 49 -11.28 21.88 3.52
C LEU A 49 -10.98 20.87 4.63
N PRO A 50 -11.97 20.54 5.48
CA PRO A 50 -11.74 19.65 6.62
C PRO A 50 -11.41 18.23 6.14
N MET A 51 -10.57 17.53 6.90
CA MET A 51 -10.45 16.08 6.80
C MET A 51 -11.77 15.45 7.23
N GLN A 52 -12.26 14.49 6.45
CA GLN A 52 -13.49 13.75 6.72
C GLN A 52 -13.24 12.25 6.57
N LEU A 53 -14.07 11.42 7.20
CA LEU A 53 -13.91 9.95 7.14
C LEU A 53 -14.10 9.37 5.72
N ASP A 54 -14.75 10.11 4.83
CA ASP A 54 -14.96 9.77 3.41
C ASP A 54 -14.00 10.52 2.46
N THR A 55 -13.00 11.23 3.01
CA THR A 55 -11.97 11.87 2.18
C THR A 55 -11.23 10.80 1.38
N ILE A 56 -11.15 10.99 0.06
CA ILE A 56 -10.38 10.10 -0.81
C ILE A 56 -8.89 10.30 -0.51
N LEU A 57 -8.26 9.25 -0.01
CA LEU A 57 -6.84 9.24 0.34
C LEU A 57 -6.04 8.46 -0.70
N TRP A 58 -4.81 8.92 -0.96
CA TRP A 58 -3.82 8.09 -1.64
C TRP A 58 -3.23 7.12 -0.63
N ILE A 59 -3.57 5.84 -0.75
CA ILE A 59 -3.21 4.81 0.23
C ILE A 59 -1.86 4.13 -0.04
N ALA A 60 -1.16 4.51 -1.11
CA ALA A 60 0.15 4.01 -1.51
C ALA A 60 0.26 2.47 -1.39
N SER A 61 1.22 1.97 -0.60
CA SER A 61 1.45 0.52 -0.44
C SER A 61 0.30 -0.24 0.25
N CYS A 62 -0.68 0.42 0.87
CA CYS A 62 -1.87 -0.28 1.40
C CYS A 62 -2.68 -0.97 0.29
N THR A 63 -2.52 -0.52 -0.97
CA THR A 63 -3.09 -1.19 -2.16
C THR A 63 -2.65 -2.66 -2.28
N LYS A 64 -1.47 -3.04 -1.74
CA LYS A 64 -0.97 -4.42 -1.76
C LYS A 64 -1.95 -5.41 -1.13
N LEU A 65 -2.68 -5.00 -0.09
CA LEU A 65 -3.71 -5.84 0.53
C LEU A 65 -4.85 -6.13 -0.46
N MET A 66 -5.33 -5.09 -1.15
CA MET A 66 -6.38 -5.24 -2.16
C MET A 66 -5.91 -6.11 -3.34
N THR A 67 -4.67 -5.90 -3.81
CA THR A 67 -4.06 -6.74 -4.85
C THR A 67 -3.96 -8.21 -4.43
N MET A 68 -3.52 -8.47 -3.18
CA MET A 68 -3.47 -9.83 -2.64
C MET A 68 -4.86 -10.47 -2.60
N ILE A 69 -5.88 -9.76 -2.13
CA ILE A 69 -7.27 -10.28 -2.11
C ILE A 69 -7.72 -10.64 -3.53
N SER A 70 -7.50 -9.76 -4.51
CA SER A 70 -7.86 -10.04 -5.91
C SER A 70 -7.12 -11.27 -6.46
N ALA A 71 -5.83 -11.43 -6.15
CA ALA A 71 -5.06 -12.60 -6.56
C ALA A 71 -5.58 -13.89 -5.91
N LEU A 72 -5.89 -13.85 -4.61
CA LEU A 72 -6.47 -15.01 -3.89
C LEU A 72 -7.87 -15.37 -4.42
N GLN A 73 -8.66 -14.41 -4.87
CA GLN A 73 -9.93 -14.69 -5.56
C GLN A 73 -9.72 -15.43 -6.89
N CYS A 74 -8.62 -15.18 -7.61
CA CYS A 74 -8.26 -15.96 -8.79
C CYS A 74 -7.86 -17.40 -8.42
N VAL A 75 -7.17 -17.57 -7.28
CA VAL A 75 -6.84 -18.89 -6.73
C VAL A 75 -8.10 -19.68 -6.36
N GLU A 76 -9.03 -19.07 -5.64
CA GLU A 76 -10.31 -19.70 -5.25
C GLU A 76 -11.13 -20.16 -6.47
N ARG A 77 -10.99 -19.47 -7.61
CA ARG A 77 -11.67 -19.80 -8.87
C ARG A 77 -10.91 -20.82 -9.73
N GLY A 78 -9.74 -21.29 -9.29
CA GLY A 78 -8.90 -22.22 -10.04
C GLY A 78 -8.28 -21.60 -11.30
N LEU A 79 -8.15 -20.27 -11.38
CA LEU A 79 -7.53 -19.59 -12.52
C LEU A 79 -6.00 -19.61 -12.46
N VAL A 80 -5.44 -19.76 -11.25
CA VAL A 80 -4.00 -19.90 -10.97
C VAL A 80 -3.83 -20.56 -9.60
N GLY A 81 -2.89 -21.48 -9.45
CA GLY A 81 -2.48 -22.04 -8.16
C GLY A 81 -1.46 -21.16 -7.43
N LEU A 82 -1.38 -21.29 -6.10
CA LEU A 82 -0.36 -20.55 -5.32
C LEU A 82 1.07 -20.94 -5.68
N ASP A 83 1.26 -22.19 -6.10
CA ASP A 83 2.55 -22.81 -6.37
C ASP A 83 2.73 -23.14 -7.87
N ASP A 84 1.83 -22.63 -8.71
CA ASP A 84 1.92 -22.75 -10.17
C ASP A 84 3.02 -21.82 -10.72
N ASP A 85 3.58 -22.19 -11.87
CA ASP A 85 4.50 -21.33 -12.62
C ASP A 85 3.75 -20.13 -13.21
N VAL A 86 4.02 -18.93 -12.69
CA VAL A 86 3.31 -17.71 -13.12
C VAL A 86 3.75 -17.23 -14.50
N SER A 87 4.85 -17.74 -15.05
CA SER A 87 5.33 -17.37 -16.40
C SER A 87 4.33 -17.75 -17.51
N LEU A 88 3.43 -18.71 -17.24
CA LEU A 88 2.33 -19.08 -18.14
C LEU A 88 1.29 -17.97 -18.31
N ILE A 89 1.23 -17.03 -17.36
CA ILE A 89 0.31 -15.88 -17.34
C ILE A 89 1.08 -14.56 -17.55
N LEU A 90 2.28 -14.45 -16.97
CA LEU A 90 3.14 -13.27 -16.98
C LEU A 90 4.51 -13.63 -17.62
N PRO A 91 4.58 -13.83 -18.95
CA PRO A 91 5.81 -14.30 -19.59
C PRO A 91 7.00 -13.35 -19.41
N GLU A 92 6.77 -12.08 -19.07
CA GLU A 92 7.81 -11.11 -18.79
C GLU A 92 8.65 -11.44 -17.54
N VAL A 93 8.12 -12.22 -16.59
CA VAL A 93 8.86 -12.62 -15.37
C VAL A 93 10.04 -13.53 -15.70
N ASP A 94 9.99 -14.19 -16.86
CA ASP A 94 11.01 -15.09 -17.37
C ASP A 94 11.96 -14.42 -18.35
N LYS A 95 11.69 -13.16 -18.71
CA LYS A 95 12.46 -12.44 -19.73
C LYS A 95 13.88 -12.10 -19.26
N TYR A 96 14.08 -11.92 -17.96
CA TYR A 96 15.34 -11.44 -17.41
C TYR A 96 15.89 -12.35 -16.31
N GLY A 97 17.22 -12.44 -16.24
CA GLY A 97 17.91 -13.08 -15.14
C GLY A 97 17.91 -12.24 -13.86
N VAL A 98 18.52 -12.78 -12.80
CA VAL A 98 18.72 -12.07 -11.53
C VAL A 98 19.87 -11.09 -11.69
N LEU A 99 19.62 -9.82 -11.41
CA LEU A 99 20.64 -8.78 -11.40
C LEU A 99 21.63 -9.01 -10.26
N THR A 100 22.92 -9.15 -10.59
CA THR A 100 24.00 -9.35 -9.60
C THR A 100 24.97 -8.18 -9.50
N GLY A 101 24.90 -7.24 -10.43
CA GLY A 101 25.77 -6.07 -10.44
C GLY A 101 25.74 -5.35 -11.77
N PHE A 102 26.71 -4.46 -11.95
CA PHE A 102 26.93 -3.70 -13.17
C PHE A 102 28.41 -3.79 -13.53
N ASP A 103 28.71 -3.92 -14.82
CA ASP A 103 30.08 -3.86 -15.30
C ASP A 103 30.65 -2.45 -15.05
N GLU A 104 31.82 -2.37 -14.41
CA GLU A 104 32.41 -1.09 -13.98
C GLU A 104 32.85 -0.20 -15.15
N SER A 105 33.14 -0.80 -16.31
CA SER A 105 33.69 -0.09 -17.46
C SER A 105 32.60 0.41 -18.43
N THR A 106 31.52 -0.35 -18.57
CA THR A 106 30.43 -0.09 -19.51
C THR A 106 29.15 0.38 -18.82
N GLY A 107 28.99 0.10 -17.52
CA GLY A 107 27.76 0.39 -16.77
C GLY A 107 26.61 -0.58 -17.08
N GLU A 108 26.84 -1.61 -17.89
CA GLU A 108 25.81 -2.57 -18.30
C GLU A 108 25.45 -3.55 -17.16
N PRO A 109 24.17 -3.99 -17.06
CA PRO A 109 23.74 -4.91 -16.01
C PRO A 109 24.32 -6.32 -16.21
N THR A 110 24.86 -6.90 -15.15
CA THR A 110 25.25 -8.31 -15.11
C THR A 110 24.08 -9.13 -14.57
N LEU A 111 23.56 -10.05 -15.39
CA LEU A 111 22.46 -10.94 -15.05
C LEU A 111 22.95 -12.40 -14.96
N VAL A 112 22.42 -13.15 -13.99
CA VAL A 112 22.60 -14.61 -13.91
C VAL A 112 21.26 -15.33 -14.10
N PRO A 113 21.23 -16.58 -14.60
CA PRO A 113 19.99 -17.33 -14.73
C PRO A 113 19.24 -17.47 -13.40
N LYS A 114 17.90 -17.39 -13.45
CA LYS A 114 17.05 -17.74 -12.31
C LYS A 114 17.21 -19.22 -11.93
N ARG A 115 17.12 -19.54 -10.64
CA ARG A 115 17.34 -20.90 -10.11
C ARG A 115 16.05 -21.72 -9.96
N SER A 116 14.90 -21.06 -10.02
CA SER A 116 13.58 -21.67 -9.83
C SER A 116 12.54 -20.92 -10.66
N ILE A 117 11.38 -21.52 -10.84
CA ILE A 117 10.19 -20.82 -11.30
C ILE A 117 9.77 -19.76 -10.27
N ILE A 118 9.05 -18.75 -10.73
CA ILE A 118 8.41 -17.77 -9.86
C ILE A 118 6.96 -18.23 -9.68
N THR A 119 6.52 -18.34 -8.44
CA THR A 119 5.16 -18.72 -8.07
C THR A 119 4.36 -17.48 -7.66
N LEU A 120 3.04 -17.63 -7.49
CA LEU A 120 2.22 -16.55 -6.93
C LEU A 120 2.53 -16.28 -5.45
N ARG A 121 2.98 -17.32 -4.72
CA ARG A 121 3.40 -17.26 -3.31
C ARG A 121 4.74 -16.55 -3.11
#